data_AF-A0A7Z7YW21-F1
#
_entry.id   AF-A0A7Z7YW21-F1
#
_cell.length_a   1.000
_cell.length_b   1.000
_cell.length_c   1.000
_cell.angle_alpha   90.00
_cell.angle_beta   90.00
_cell.angle_gamma   90.00
#
_symmetry.space_group_name_H-M   'P 1'
#
loop_
_entity.id
_entity.type
_entity.pdbx_description
1 polymer ?
#
loop_
_entity_poly.entity_id
_entity_poly.type
_entity_poly.pdbx_seq_one_letter_code
_entity_poly.pdbx_strand_id
1 'polypeptide(L)'
;MSYDREAIKQFIRDYSKENHDTTYNDENINVDDFFSLSDEAEPFSLNENTSNQAFFNELDQLIYAVGTRREYYIFFLLCEGKSMNEIAKIFNLSRERIRQILNDLLDKL
;
A
#
# COMPACT_ATOMS: atom_id res chain seq x y z
N MET A 1 13.41 -2.86 16.81
CA MET A 1 12.72 -4.03 16.24
C MET A 1 13.39 -4.30 14.91
N SER A 2 13.68 -5.56 14.56
CA SER A 2 14.10 -5.93 13.20
C SER A 2 13.01 -6.84 12.66
N TYR A 3 12.39 -6.45 11.56
CA TYR A 3 11.32 -7.25 10.95
C TYR A 3 11.92 -8.33 10.07
N ASP A 4 11.23 -9.48 9.99
CA ASP A 4 11.60 -10.50 9.02
C ASP A 4 11.26 -10.04 7.60
N ARG A 5 12.23 -10.15 6.68
CA ARG A 5 12.08 -9.74 5.28
C ARG A 5 10.97 -10.50 4.59
N GLU A 6 10.83 -11.79 4.89
CA GLU A 6 9.80 -12.63 4.27
C GLU A 6 8.41 -12.26 4.80
N ALA A 7 8.28 -11.89 6.08
CA ALA A 7 7.04 -11.39 6.63
C ALA A 7 6.58 -10.08 5.96
N ILE A 8 7.49 -9.12 5.74
CA ILE A 8 7.14 -7.86 5.04
C ILE A 8 6.72 -8.14 3.59
N LYS A 9 7.43 -9.01 2.86
CA LYS A 9 7.06 -9.35 1.48
C LYS A 9 5.69 -10.04 1.41
N GLN A 10 5.41 -10.94 2.35
CA GLN A 10 4.12 -11.61 2.43
C GLN A 10 3.01 -10.60 2.74
N PHE A 11 3.25 -9.68 3.67
CA PHE A 11 2.34 -8.58 3.97
C PHE A 11 2.04 -7.73 2.73
N ILE A 12 3.06 -7.23 2.02
CA ILE A 12 2.86 -6.43 0.79
C ILE A 12 1.97 -7.19 -0.20
N ARG A 13 2.23 -8.48 -0.39
CA ARG A 13 1.47 -9.32 -1.31
C ARG A 13 0.00 -9.44 -0.90
N ASP A 14 -0.27 -9.65 0.38
CA ASP A 14 -1.64 -9.86 0.85
C ASP A 14 -2.41 -8.54 0.94
N TYR A 15 -1.76 -7.48 1.46
CA TYR A 15 -2.30 -6.12 1.48
C TYR A 15 -2.66 -5.61 0.08
N SER A 16 -1.84 -5.91 -0.93
CA SER A 16 -2.13 -5.53 -2.32
C SER A 16 -3.35 -6.22 -2.93
N LYS A 17 -3.71 -7.42 -2.47
CA LYS A 17 -4.90 -8.13 -2.95
C LYS A 17 -6.15 -7.57 -2.30
N GLU A 18 -6.09 -7.33 -0.99
CA GLU A 18 -7.21 -6.81 -0.20
C GLU A 18 -7.66 -5.42 -0.66
N ASN A 19 -6.71 -4.54 -1.03
CA ASN A 19 -7.02 -3.20 -1.54
C ASN A 19 -7.44 -3.16 -3.02
N HIS A 20 -7.31 -4.29 -3.75
CA HIS A 20 -7.75 -4.40 -5.15
C HIS A 20 -9.04 -5.21 -5.31
N ASP A 21 -9.49 -5.94 -4.28
CA ASP A 21 -10.74 -6.70 -4.29
C ASP A 21 -11.94 -5.89 -3.80
N THR A 22 -11.80 -4.57 -3.74
CA THR A 22 -12.97 -3.71 -3.62
C THR A 22 -13.65 -3.70 -4.98
N THR A 23 -14.69 -4.53 -5.09
CA THR A 23 -15.82 -4.30 -6.00
C THR A 23 -16.51 -2.98 -5.59
N TYR A 24 -15.78 -1.86 -5.65
CA TYR A 24 -16.32 -0.53 -5.51
C TYR A 24 -16.59 -0.06 -6.93
N ASN A 25 -17.81 -0.35 -7.40
CA ASN A 25 -18.34 0.21 -8.63
C ASN A 25 -18.55 1.72 -8.39
N ASP A 26 -17.47 2.48 -8.51
CA ASP A 26 -17.46 3.96 -8.51
C ASP A 26 -18.09 4.54 -9.79
N GLU A 27 -18.79 3.72 -10.58
CA GLU A 27 -19.40 4.14 -11.84
C GLU A 27 -20.73 4.89 -11.66
N ASN A 28 -21.22 5.11 -10.43
CA ASN A 28 -22.51 5.76 -10.19
C ASN A 28 -22.58 6.77 -9.02
N ILE A 29 -21.45 7.19 -8.44
CA ILE A 29 -21.48 8.26 -7.44
C ILE A 29 -21.15 9.57 -8.14
N ASN A 30 -22.18 10.38 -8.43
CA ASN A 30 -21.95 11.75 -8.84
C ASN A 30 -21.19 12.48 -7.71
N VAL A 31 -20.17 13.27 -8.04
CA VAL A 31 -19.42 14.10 -7.08
C VAL A 31 -20.35 15.00 -6.25
N ASP A 32 -21.49 15.40 -6.83
CA ASP A 32 -22.52 16.17 -6.13
C ASP A 32 -23.20 15.37 -5.00
N ASP A 33 -23.31 14.05 -5.14
CA ASP A 33 -23.91 13.16 -4.14
C ASP A 33 -22.90 12.74 -3.06
N PHE A 34 -21.60 12.88 -3.30
CA PHE A 34 -20.54 12.52 -2.34
C PHE A 34 -20.58 13.32 -1.03
N PHE A 35 -21.01 14.59 -1.10
CA PHE A 35 -21.20 15.45 0.07
C PHE A 35 -22.63 15.46 0.60
N SER A 36 -23.54 14.70 -0.02
CA SER A 36 -24.92 14.62 0.44
C SER A 36 -24.99 13.71 1.67
N LEU A 37 -25.37 14.28 2.81
CA LEU A 37 -25.67 13.51 4.01
C LEU A 37 -27.08 12.95 3.85
N SER A 38 -27.23 11.71 3.40
CA SER A 38 -28.48 10.99 3.58
C SER A 38 -28.65 10.63 5.06
N ASP A 39 -29.86 10.78 5.60
CA ASP A 39 -30.19 10.38 6.99
C ASP A 39 -30.07 8.86 7.22
N GLU A 40 -29.91 8.08 6.14
CA GLU A 40 -29.62 6.66 6.14
C GLU A 40 -28.11 6.44 5.98
N ALA A 41 -27.33 6.81 6.99
CA ALA A 41 -25.94 6.39 7.07
C ALA A 41 -25.92 4.87 7.23
N GLU A 42 -25.45 4.14 6.22
CA GLU A 42 -25.12 2.72 6.38
C GLU A 42 -24.21 2.60 7.62
N PRO A 43 -24.48 1.64 8.52
CA PRO A 43 -23.68 1.49 9.71
C PRO A 43 -22.23 1.27 9.28
N PHE A 44 -21.35 2.21 9.64
CA PHE A 44 -19.91 2.09 9.45
C PHE A 44 -19.45 0.80 10.15
N SER A 45 -19.31 -0.26 9.38
CA SER A 45 -18.73 -1.50 9.87
C SER A 45 -17.24 -1.23 10.05
N LEU A 46 -16.75 -1.40 11.27
CA LEU A 46 -15.32 -1.36 11.52
C LEU A 46 -14.71 -2.52 10.73
N ASN A 47 -14.03 -2.20 9.61
CA ASN A 47 -13.48 -3.20 8.72
C ASN A 47 -12.56 -4.15 9.52
N GLU A 48 -12.77 -5.47 9.37
CA GLU A 48 -11.98 -6.52 10.03
C GLU A 48 -10.47 -6.38 9.74
N ASN A 49 -10.08 -5.63 8.69
CA ASN A 49 -8.70 -5.35 8.28
C ASN A 49 -8.00 -4.24 9.09
N THR A 50 -8.56 -3.81 10.23
CA THR A 50 -7.94 -2.78 11.10
C THR A 50 -6.50 -3.15 11.51
N SER A 51 -6.20 -4.44 11.65
CA SER A 51 -4.84 -4.94 11.93
C SER A 51 -3.86 -4.71 10.77
N ASN A 52 -4.31 -4.90 9.52
CA ASN A 52 -3.47 -4.73 8.33
C ASN A 52 -3.17 -3.25 8.10
N GLN A 53 -4.15 -2.36 8.30
CA GLN A 53 -3.94 -0.91 8.25
C GLN A 53 -3.00 -0.44 9.37
N ALA A 54 -3.15 -0.97 10.59
CA ALA A 54 -2.25 -0.64 11.70
C ALA A 54 -0.80 -1.05 11.40
N PHE A 55 -0.60 -2.25 10.83
CA PHE A 55 0.74 -2.71 10.44
C PHE A 55 1.31 -1.92 9.26
N PHE A 56 0.49 -1.54 8.28
CA PHE A 56 0.91 -0.60 7.23
C PHE A 56 1.41 0.72 7.82
N ASN A 57 0.65 1.33 8.74
CA ASN A 57 1.01 2.60 9.36
C ASN A 57 2.30 2.48 10.19
N GLU A 58 2.54 1.35 10.84
CA GLU A 58 3.79 1.07 11.56
C GLU A 58 4.99 1.00 10.59
N LEU A 59 4.84 0.25 9.49
CA LEU A 59 5.87 0.20 8.44
C LEU A 59 6.10 1.56 7.78
N ASP A 60 5.04 2.34 7.52
CA ASP A 60 5.12 3.69 6.97
C ASP A 60 6.00 4.60 7.84
N GLN A 61 5.73 4.63 9.15
CA GLN A 61 6.53 5.42 10.10
C GLN A 61 7.99 4.98 10.16
N LEU A 62 8.25 3.67 10.13
CA LEU A 62 9.61 3.13 10.16
C LEU A 62 10.36 3.45 8.87
N ILE A 63 9.75 3.22 7.71
CA ILE A 63 10.31 3.54 6.40
C ILE A 63 10.55 5.05 6.28
N TYR A 64 9.67 5.88 6.82
CA TYR A 64 9.88 7.32 6.87
C TYR A 64 11.12 7.71 7.70
N ALA A 65 11.40 6.99 8.79
CA ALA A 65 12.55 7.26 9.67
C ALA A 65 13.89 6.78 9.10
N VAL A 66 13.93 5.61 8.44
CA VAL A 66 15.19 4.96 8.02
C VAL A 66 15.42 4.91 6.51
N GLY A 67 14.34 5.05 5.74
CA GLY A 67 14.34 4.95 4.29
C GLY A 67 14.49 6.29 3.60
N THR A 68 14.79 6.22 2.31
CA THR A 68 14.73 7.36 1.41
C THR A 68 13.33 7.52 0.83
N ARG A 69 13.00 8.73 0.36
CA ARG A 69 11.73 8.98 -0.33
C ARG A 69 11.49 8.04 -1.51
N ARG A 70 12.55 7.61 -2.21
CA ARG A 70 12.44 6.68 -3.33
C ARG A 70 12.09 5.27 -2.87
N GLU A 71 12.73 4.79 -1.80
CA GLU A 71 12.43 3.49 -1.19
C GLU A 71 10.98 3.45 -0.69
N TYR A 72 10.54 4.52 -0.03
CA TYR A 72 9.15 4.68 0.40
C TYR A 72 8.15 4.54 -0.76
N TYR A 73 8.33 5.29 -1.85
CA TYR A 73 7.39 5.21 -2.97
C TYR A 73 7.37 3.84 -3.65
N ILE A 74 8.51 3.15 -3.71
CA ILE A 74 8.55 1.79 -4.26
C ILE A 74 7.74 0.84 -3.37
N PHE A 75 7.92 0.90 -2.04
CA PHE A 75 7.11 0.14 -1.09
C PHE A 75 5.62 0.45 -1.23
N PHE A 76 5.25 1.75 -1.21
CA PHE A 76 3.87 2.20 -1.34
C PHE A 76 3.21 1.67 -2.61
N LEU A 77 3.86 1.82 -3.78
CA LEU A 77 3.30 1.35 -5.04
C LEU A 77 3.14 -0.17 -5.11
N LEU A 78 3.98 -0.93 -4.41
CA LEU A 78 3.80 -2.39 -4.29
C LEU A 78 2.58 -2.74 -3.42
N CYS A 79 2.36 -2.01 -2.33
CA CYS A 79 1.15 -2.14 -1.52
C CYS A 79 -0.12 -1.75 -2.30
N GLU A 80 -0.03 -0.76 -3.19
CA GLU A 80 -1.08 -0.38 -4.17
C GLU A 80 -1.22 -1.38 -5.34
N GLY A 81 -0.54 -2.54 -5.29
CA GLY A 81 -0.68 -3.61 -6.28
C GLY A 81 0.06 -3.38 -7.61
N LYS A 82 0.88 -2.34 -7.75
CA LYS A 82 1.70 -2.18 -8.97
C LYS A 82 2.76 -3.27 -9.06
N SER A 83 2.90 -3.82 -10.27
CA SER A 83 3.98 -4.76 -10.56
C SER A 83 5.34 -4.05 -10.59
N MET A 84 6.40 -4.80 -10.32
CA MET A 84 7.78 -4.33 -10.44
C MET A 84 8.10 -3.71 -11.80
N ASN A 85 7.47 -4.18 -12.88
CA ASN A 85 7.67 -3.65 -14.23
C ASN A 85 6.99 -2.29 -14.42
N GLU A 86 5.81 -2.08 -13.84
CA GLU A 86 5.13 -0.78 -13.86
C GLU A 86 5.93 0.25 -13.06
N ILE A 87 6.38 -0.12 -11.86
CA ILE A 87 7.23 0.73 -11.04
C ILE A 87 8.54 1.07 -11.78
N ALA A 88 9.17 0.08 -12.42
CA ALA A 88 10.38 0.30 -13.22
C ALA A 88 10.16 1.36 -14.31
N LYS A 89 9.02 1.32 -15.01
CA LYS A 89 8.64 2.35 -16.00
C LYS A 89 8.42 3.72 -15.35
N ILE A 90 7.72 3.80 -14.22
CA ILE A 90 7.45 5.06 -13.50
C ILE A 90 8.76 5.75 -13.11
N PHE A 91 9.73 4.99 -12.60
CA PHE A 91 11.01 5.54 -12.16
C PHE A 91 12.06 5.64 -13.28
N ASN A 92 11.73 5.17 -14.50
CA ASN A 92 12.68 5.03 -15.61
C ASN A 92 13.95 4.25 -15.20
N LEU A 93 13.76 3.13 -14.51
CA LEU A 93 14.81 2.23 -14.02
C LEU A 93 14.57 0.81 -14.56
N SER A 94 15.58 -0.05 -14.46
CA SER A 94 15.36 -1.49 -14.72
C SER A 94 14.60 -2.14 -13.56
N ARG A 95 13.89 -3.23 -13.87
CA ARG A 95 13.21 -4.05 -12.87
C ARG A 95 14.18 -4.55 -11.79
N GLU A 96 15.38 -4.92 -12.19
CA GLU A 96 16.45 -5.38 -11.31
C GLU A 96 16.86 -4.27 -10.34
N ARG A 97 16.90 -3.02 -10.81
CA ARG A 97 17.23 -1.89 -9.94
C ARG A 97 16.12 -1.61 -8.92
N ILE A 98 14.84 -1.72 -9.31
CA ILE A 98 13.73 -1.62 -8.34
C ILE A 98 13.83 -2.72 -7.29
N ARG A 99 14.13 -3.95 -7.69
CA ARG A 99 14.33 -5.07 -6.75
C ARG A 99 15.48 -4.83 -5.78
N GLN A 100 16.61 -4.29 -6.25
CA GLN A 100 17.73 -3.92 -5.38
C GLN A 100 17.31 -2.87 -4.37
N ILE A 101 16.62 -1.80 -4.81
CA ILE A 101 16.17 -0.74 -3.89
C ILE A 101 15.19 -1.28 -2.84
N LEU A 102 14.28 -2.19 -3.23
CA LEU A 102 13.40 -2.84 -2.25
C LEU A 102 14.20 -3.68 -1.25
N ASN A 103 15.17 -4.47 -1.70
CA ASN A 103 16.01 -5.25 -0.79
C ASN A 103 16.79 -4.33 0.15
N ASP A 104 17.42 -3.27 -0.37
CA ASP A 104 18.17 -2.29 0.43
C ASP A 104 17.27 -1.63 1.50
N LEU A 105 15.99 -1.41 1.20
CA LEU A 105 15.01 -0.96 2.19
C LEU A 105 14.74 -2.04 3.25
N LEU A 106 14.46 -3.28 2.84
CA LEU A 106 14.20 -4.39 3.75
C LEU A 106 15.39 -4.69 4.67
N ASP A 107 16.62 -4.38 4.24
CA ASP A 107 17.84 -4.53 5.05
C ASP A 107 17.93 -3.48 6.18
N LYS A 108 17.18 -2.37 6.08
CA LYS A 108 17.15 -1.29 7.08
C LYS A 108 16.03 -1.43 8.11
N LEU A 109 15.01 -2.24 7.80
CA LEU A 109 13.85 -2.52 8.66
C LEU A 109 14.14 -3.70 9.60
#